data_AF-A0A924JRG3-F1
#
_entry.id   AF-A0A924JRG3-F1
#
_cell.length_a   1.000
_cell.length_b   1.000
_cell.length_c   1.000
_cell.angle_alpha   90.00
_cell.angle_beta   90.00
_cell.angle_gamma   90.00
#
_symmetry.space_group_name_H-M   'P 1'
#
loop_
_entity.id
_entity.type
_entity.pdbx_description
1 polymer ?
#
loop_
_entity_poly.entity_id
_entity_poly.type
_entity_poly.pdbx_seq_one_letter_code
_entity_poly.pdbx_strand_id
1 'polypeptide(L)'
;FEVVDHVVSARGRDAWATDYTETETPNTTALLQFSGSSGVFEFSIEQYFSPIRARHITIRGSRGELRNDEVDYLTEPGFAAHDRLVREETGRDGDLEGSFLRRISLRDTVHWSNGFAPARFSDDELAVAEVMERMAEFARRGAGFYSLADASHDHYLGMLMTEAVATGRTLTSAATAWSLESSACTQVAAGD
;
A
#
# COMPACT_ATOMS: atom_id res chain seq x y z
N PHE A 1 -2.54 6.10 19.11
CA PHE A 1 -2.52 7.47 19.66
C PHE A 1 -2.50 8.44 18.49
N GLU A 2 -2.81 9.70 18.75
CA GLU A 2 -2.83 10.74 17.72
C GLU A 2 -1.94 11.89 18.16
N VAL A 3 -1.21 12.44 17.20
CA VAL A 3 -0.36 13.61 17.39
C VAL A 3 -0.82 14.68 16.41
N VAL A 4 -0.87 15.93 16.85
CA VAL A 4 -1.10 17.06 15.95
C VAL A 4 0.18 17.30 15.16
N ASP A 5 0.08 17.19 13.84
CA ASP A 5 1.15 17.53 12.90
C ASP A 5 0.92 18.94 12.35
N HIS A 6 1.98 19.73 12.33
CA HIS A 6 2.02 21.08 11.77
C HIS A 6 2.58 20.99 10.35
N VAL A 7 1.76 21.32 9.36
CA VAL A 7 2.06 21.04 7.94
C VAL A 7 1.54 22.13 7.03
N VAL A 8 2.31 22.43 5.99
CA VAL A 8 1.81 23.16 4.82
C VAL A 8 1.25 22.18 3.80
N SER A 9 -0.01 22.33 3.43
CA SER A 9 -0.60 21.60 2.31
C SER A 9 -0.08 22.17 0.98
N ALA A 10 1.07 21.68 0.54
CA ALA A 10 1.79 22.24 -0.61
C ALA A 10 1.08 22.01 -1.96
N ARG A 11 0.16 21.05 -2.02
CA ARG A 11 -0.54 20.67 -3.26
C ARG A 11 -1.89 20.05 -2.95
N GLY A 12 -2.93 20.63 -3.52
CA GLY A 12 -4.26 20.03 -3.56
C GLY A 12 -4.43 19.11 -4.77
N ARG A 13 -5.63 18.56 -4.95
CA ARG A 13 -5.96 17.68 -6.07
C ARG A 13 -5.64 18.29 -7.43
N ASP A 14 -5.96 19.58 -7.60
CA ASP A 14 -5.96 20.24 -8.91
C ASP A 14 -4.74 21.14 -9.15
N ALA A 15 -4.11 21.66 -8.09
CA ALA A 15 -3.05 22.65 -8.22
C ALA A 15 -2.09 22.70 -7.01
N TRP A 16 -0.93 23.30 -7.25
CA TRP A 16 0.01 23.70 -6.19
C TRP A 16 -0.56 24.84 -5.36
N ALA A 17 -0.30 24.82 -4.06
CA ALA A 17 -0.55 25.99 -3.21
C ALA A 17 0.40 27.13 -3.63
N THR A 18 -0.12 28.36 -3.62
CA THR A 18 0.65 29.56 -3.99
C THR A 18 1.20 30.30 -2.77
N ASP A 19 0.88 29.83 -1.57
CA ASP A 19 1.26 30.38 -0.28
C ASP A 19 1.66 29.25 0.69
N TYR A 20 2.38 29.61 1.75
CA TYR A 20 2.81 28.68 2.80
C TYR A 20 1.98 28.91 4.08
N THR A 21 0.72 28.50 4.02
CA THR A 21 -0.14 28.51 5.21
C THR A 21 0.04 27.19 5.96
N GLU A 22 0.59 27.26 7.16
CA GLU A 22 0.66 26.12 8.07
C GLU A 22 -0.74 25.79 8.61
N THR A 23 -1.02 24.50 8.69
CA THR A 23 -2.27 23.93 9.17
C THR A 23 -1.96 22.80 10.14
N GLU A 24 -2.87 22.60 11.09
CA GLU A 24 -2.83 21.47 12.02
C GLU A 24 -3.66 20.32 11.45
N THR A 25 -3.06 19.13 11.37
CA THR A 25 -3.77 17.89 10.99
C THR A 25 -3.48 16.79 12.00
N PRO A 26 -4.46 15.92 12.30
CA PRO A 26 -4.18 14.71 13.04
C PRO A 26 -3.26 13.76 12.25
N ASN A 27 -2.26 13.21 12.92
CA ASN A 27 -1.50 12.05 12.49
C ASN A 27 -1.79 10.89 13.46
N THR A 28 -2.46 9.85 12.95
CA THR A 28 -2.81 8.67 13.72
C THR A 28 -1.69 7.64 13.64
N THR A 29 -1.18 7.20 14.79
CA THR A 29 -0.27 6.05 14.89
C THR A 29 -0.90 4.93 15.71
N ALA A 30 -0.95 3.72 15.15
CA ALA A 30 -1.47 2.52 15.82
C ALA A 30 -0.50 1.34 15.68
N LEU A 31 -0.25 0.64 16.79
CA LEU A 31 0.42 -0.66 16.79
C LEU A 31 -0.64 -1.76 16.74
N LEU A 32 -0.59 -2.57 15.68
CA LEU A 32 -1.44 -3.73 15.47
C LEU A 32 -0.64 -4.98 15.83
N GLN A 33 -1.16 -5.81 16.72
CA GLN A 33 -0.51 -7.06 17.12
C GLN A 33 -1.34 -8.25 16.63
N PHE A 34 -0.69 -9.15 15.89
CA PHE A 34 -1.27 -10.37 15.35
C PHE A 34 -0.58 -11.60 15.95
N SER A 35 -1.07 -12.79 15.63
CA SER A 35 -0.40 -14.04 16.01
C SER A 35 0.91 -14.19 15.22
N GLY A 36 2.04 -13.86 15.86
CA GLY A 36 3.39 -14.01 15.29
C GLY A 36 3.89 -12.84 14.44
N SER A 37 3.10 -11.77 14.29
CA SER A 37 3.53 -10.55 13.58
C SER A 37 2.94 -9.29 14.22
N SER A 38 3.45 -8.14 13.79
CA SER A 38 2.95 -6.83 14.20
C SER A 38 3.06 -5.84 13.05
N GLY A 39 2.16 -4.87 13.01
CA GLY A 39 2.18 -3.77 12.05
C GLY A 39 2.12 -2.43 12.77
N VAL A 40 2.76 -1.42 12.20
CA VAL A 40 2.55 -0.03 12.59
C VAL A 40 1.79 0.65 11.47
N PHE A 41 0.63 1.20 11.80
CA PHE A 41 -0.11 2.10 10.94
C PHE A 41 0.25 3.53 11.33
N GLU A 42 0.65 4.34 10.35
CA GLU A 42 0.89 5.77 10.53
C GLU A 42 0.28 6.52 9.35
N PHE A 43 -0.68 7.39 9.63
CA PHE A 43 -1.39 8.09 8.57
C PHE A 43 -1.82 9.49 8.99
N SER A 44 -1.61 10.43 8.07
CA SER A 44 -2.15 11.79 8.09
C SER A 44 -2.75 12.10 6.73
N ILE A 45 -3.85 12.86 6.69
CA ILE A 45 -4.51 13.23 5.43
C ILE A 45 -3.56 14.01 4.50
N GLU A 46 -2.62 14.77 5.07
CA GLU A 46 -1.62 15.53 4.31
C GLU A 46 -0.51 14.67 3.69
N GLN A 47 -0.60 13.34 3.80
CA GLN A 47 0.19 12.44 2.95
C GLN A 47 -0.37 12.33 1.53
N TYR A 48 -1.64 12.67 1.30
CA TYR A 48 -2.20 12.73 -0.06
C TYR A 48 -1.69 13.94 -0.81
N PHE A 49 -1.33 13.75 -2.09
CA PHE A 49 -0.86 14.80 -3.02
C PHE A 49 0.38 15.57 -2.59
N SER A 50 0.90 15.34 -1.39
CA SER A 50 1.98 16.10 -0.79
C SER A 50 3.34 15.65 -1.34
N PRO A 51 4.12 16.57 -1.92
CA PRO A 51 5.49 16.29 -2.35
C PRO A 51 6.49 16.27 -1.20
N ILE A 52 6.06 16.68 0.00
CA ILE A 52 6.92 16.82 1.19
C ILE A 52 6.56 15.85 2.32
N ARG A 53 5.53 15.01 2.12
CA ARG A 53 5.16 13.93 3.04
C ARG A 53 5.30 12.60 2.29
N ALA A 54 6.29 11.81 2.69
CA ALA A 54 6.57 10.54 2.05
C ALA A 54 5.53 9.49 2.44
N ARG A 55 5.07 8.73 1.45
CA ARG A 55 4.44 7.42 1.69
C ARG A 55 5.56 6.44 1.98
N HIS A 56 5.34 5.54 2.92
CA HIS A 56 6.34 4.53 3.26
C HIS A 56 5.67 3.18 3.53
N ILE A 57 6.34 2.12 3.11
CA ILE A 57 6.00 0.75 3.48
C ILE A 57 7.29 0.05 3.91
N THR A 58 7.20 -0.73 4.99
CA THR A 58 8.29 -1.60 5.41
C THR A 58 7.75 -2.96 5.81
N ILE A 59 8.29 -4.01 5.22
CA ILE A 59 7.93 -5.40 5.52
C ILE A 59 9.20 -6.11 5.96
N ARG A 60 9.16 -6.74 7.14
CA ARG A 60 10.30 -7.47 7.73
C ARG A 60 9.94 -8.92 7.93
N GLY A 61 10.84 -9.80 7.52
CA GLY A 61 10.78 -11.23 7.80
C GLY A 61 12.13 -11.75 8.27
N SER A 62 12.18 -13.03 8.63
CA SER A 62 13.41 -13.68 9.12
C SER A 62 14.55 -13.75 8.09
N ARG A 63 14.26 -13.51 6.81
CA ARG A 63 15.22 -13.61 5.70
C ARG A 63 15.49 -12.27 5.00
N GLY A 64 14.88 -11.17 5.43
CA GLY A 64 15.06 -9.90 4.76
C GLY A 64 14.04 -8.83 5.11
N GLU A 65 14.19 -7.70 4.45
CA GLU A 65 13.41 -6.49 4.59
C GLU A 65 13.12 -5.89 3.20
N LEU A 66 11.87 -5.45 3.00
CA LEU A 66 11.46 -4.58 1.90
C LEU A 66 11.21 -3.19 2.49
N ARG A 67 11.87 -2.15 1.98
CA ARG A 67 11.63 -0.75 2.33
C ARG A 67 11.31 0.04 1.07
N ASN A 68 10.03 0.35 0.86
CA ASN A 68 9.54 0.93 -0.39
C ASN A 68 9.97 0.06 -1.58
N ASP A 69 10.93 0.52 -2.38
CA ASP A 69 11.46 -0.21 -3.52
C ASP A 69 12.74 -1.00 -3.19
N GLU A 70 13.39 -0.74 -2.04
CA GLU A 70 14.66 -1.38 -1.67
C GLU A 70 14.42 -2.75 -1.04
N VAL A 71 15.18 -3.76 -1.45
CA VAL A 71 15.04 -5.17 -1.02
C VAL A 71 16.38 -5.66 -0.48
N ASP A 72 16.42 -5.94 0.82
CA ASP A 72 17.59 -6.47 1.53
C ASP A 72 17.29 -7.91 1.97
N TYR A 73 18.04 -8.92 1.53
CA TYR A 73 17.70 -10.32 1.82
C TYR A 73 18.91 -11.26 1.83
N LEU A 74 18.78 -12.38 2.53
CA LEU A 74 19.80 -13.43 2.53
C LEU A 74 19.68 -14.29 1.27
N THR A 75 20.79 -14.44 0.52
CA THR A 75 20.86 -15.37 -0.61
C THR A 75 21.22 -16.78 -0.15
N GLU A 76 22.07 -16.88 0.87
CA GLU A 76 22.51 -18.11 1.52
C GLU A 76 23.11 -17.80 2.90
N PRO A 77 23.36 -18.80 3.78
CA PRO A 77 23.93 -18.54 5.10
C PRO A 77 25.26 -17.77 5.03
N GLY A 78 25.28 -16.56 5.61
CA GLY A 78 26.46 -15.69 5.63
C GLY A 78 26.56 -14.69 4.48
N PHE A 79 25.62 -14.70 3.52
CA PHE A 79 25.63 -13.81 2.36
C PHE A 79 24.29 -13.08 2.21
N ALA A 80 24.36 -11.77 2.05
CA ALA A 80 23.21 -10.90 1.81
C ALA A 80 23.32 -10.25 0.44
N ALA A 81 22.16 -10.02 -0.18
CA ALA A 81 21.99 -9.21 -1.37
C ALA A 81 21.20 -7.95 -1.03
N HIS A 82 21.47 -6.92 -1.81
CA HIS A 82 20.80 -5.63 -1.78
C HIS A 82 20.36 -5.35 -3.21
N ASP A 83 19.05 -5.33 -3.45
CA ASP A 83 18.44 -5.10 -4.74
C ASP A 83 17.37 -4.01 -4.63
N ARG A 84 16.82 -3.61 -5.78
CA ARG A 84 15.75 -2.62 -5.85
C ARG A 84 14.70 -3.02 -6.88
N LEU A 85 13.43 -2.80 -6.56
CA LEU A 85 12.32 -2.82 -7.51
C LEU A 85 12.52 -1.69 -8.53
N VAL A 86 12.65 -2.08 -9.80
CA VAL A 86 12.83 -1.16 -10.91
C VAL A 86 11.49 -0.93 -11.58
N ARG A 87 11.09 0.34 -11.63
CA ARG A 87 9.94 0.83 -12.39
C ARG A 87 10.41 1.20 -13.79
N GLU A 88 9.92 0.48 -14.79
CA GLU A 88 10.24 0.77 -16.19
C GLU A 88 9.18 1.68 -16.78
N GLU A 89 9.54 2.94 -17.02
CA GLU A 89 8.68 3.92 -17.69
C GLU A 89 9.15 4.15 -19.13
N THR A 90 8.18 4.27 -20.03
CA THR A 90 8.39 4.44 -21.46
C THR A 90 8.54 5.91 -21.86
N GLY A 91 8.94 6.16 -23.10
CA GLY A 91 8.90 7.52 -23.68
C GLY A 91 10.10 8.39 -23.35
N ARG A 92 11.23 7.78 -22.94
CA ARG A 92 12.52 8.47 -22.79
C ARG A 92 13.42 8.17 -23.99
N ASP A 93 14.10 9.21 -24.49
CA ASP A 93 15.06 9.12 -25.60
C ASP A 93 14.47 8.43 -26.86
N GLY A 94 15.07 7.34 -27.35
CA GLY A 94 14.62 6.63 -28.54
C GLY A 94 13.36 5.76 -28.37
N ASP A 95 12.78 5.70 -27.16
CA ASP A 95 11.52 5.00 -26.91
C ASP A 95 10.33 5.84 -27.40
N LEU A 96 9.73 5.42 -28.53
CA LEU A 96 8.63 6.11 -29.20
C LEU A 96 7.23 5.60 -28.78
N GLU A 97 7.12 4.76 -27.74
CA GLU A 97 5.84 4.15 -27.33
C GLU A 97 4.89 5.13 -26.61
N GLY A 98 5.35 6.34 -26.28
CA GLY A 98 4.63 7.29 -25.43
C GLY A 98 5.09 7.18 -23.98
N SER A 99 4.45 7.88 -23.03
CA SER A 99 4.87 7.94 -21.62
C SER A 99 3.86 7.25 -20.71
N PHE A 100 4.21 6.07 -20.21
CA PHE A 100 3.43 5.29 -19.24
C PHE A 100 4.36 4.34 -18.45
N LEU A 101 3.89 3.82 -17.32
CA LEU A 101 4.59 2.76 -16.59
C LEU A 101 4.38 1.43 -17.34
N ARG A 102 5.46 0.77 -17.78
CA ARG A 102 5.38 -0.50 -18.52
C ARG A 102 5.28 -1.70 -17.58
N ARG A 103 6.17 -1.75 -16.58
CA ARG A 103 6.29 -2.88 -15.64
C ARG A 103 7.08 -2.52 -14.39
N ILE A 104 6.98 -3.38 -13.38
CA ILE A 104 7.82 -3.37 -12.17
C ILE A 104 8.54 -4.72 -12.08
N SER A 105 9.86 -4.68 -11.93
CA SER A 105 10.73 -5.86 -11.89
C SER A 105 11.71 -5.83 -10.72
N LEU A 106 12.10 -7.00 -10.23
CA LEU A 106 13.25 -7.18 -9.35
C LEU A 106 14.24 -8.10 -10.08
N ARG A 107 15.47 -7.62 -10.29
CA ARG A 107 16.47 -8.32 -11.10
C ARG A 107 15.92 -8.65 -12.50
N ASP A 108 15.87 -9.94 -12.85
CA ASP A 108 15.37 -10.47 -14.11
C ASP A 108 13.90 -10.91 -14.05
N THR A 109 13.24 -10.78 -12.89
CA THR A 109 11.85 -11.20 -12.69
C THR A 109 10.90 -10.00 -12.77
N VAL A 110 9.88 -10.11 -13.62
CA VAL A 110 8.78 -9.12 -13.68
C VAL A 110 7.73 -9.49 -12.64
N HIS A 111 7.47 -8.60 -11.68
CA HIS A 111 6.48 -8.80 -10.62
C HIS A 111 5.11 -8.19 -10.97
N TRP A 112 5.10 -7.17 -11.81
CA TRP A 112 3.86 -6.53 -12.27
C TRP A 112 4.04 -5.96 -13.68
N SER A 113 3.00 -6.05 -14.51
CA SER A 113 2.96 -5.49 -15.87
C SER A 113 1.71 -4.65 -16.06
N ASN A 114 1.83 -3.53 -16.75
CA ASN A 114 0.70 -2.63 -16.99
C ASN A 114 -0.25 -3.19 -18.04
N GLY A 115 -1.41 -3.69 -17.60
CA GLY A 115 -2.49 -4.17 -18.47
C GLY A 115 -3.25 -3.07 -19.22
N PHE A 116 -3.03 -1.80 -18.88
CA PHE A 116 -3.73 -0.64 -19.44
C PHE A 116 -2.84 0.19 -20.38
N ALA A 117 -1.63 -0.28 -20.67
CA ALA A 117 -0.76 0.38 -21.64
C ALA A 117 -1.46 0.57 -23.00
N PRO A 118 -1.27 1.72 -23.69
CA PRO A 118 -0.36 2.82 -23.36
C PRO A 118 -1.04 3.98 -22.59
N ALA A 119 -2.13 3.72 -21.86
CA ALA A 119 -2.81 4.77 -21.10
C ALA A 119 -1.85 5.41 -20.08
N ARG A 120 -1.88 6.75 -20.00
CA ARG A 120 -0.97 7.54 -19.15
C ARG A 120 -1.48 7.67 -17.71
N PHE A 121 -1.93 6.57 -17.15
CA PHE A 121 -2.45 6.54 -15.80
C PHE A 121 -1.33 6.67 -14.77
N SER A 122 -1.59 7.45 -13.74
CA SER A 122 -0.83 7.44 -12.49
C SER A 122 -0.99 6.11 -11.74
N ASP A 123 -0.16 5.87 -10.73
CA ASP A 123 -0.24 4.65 -9.91
C ASP A 123 -1.62 4.46 -9.25
N ASP A 124 -2.25 5.56 -8.82
CA ASP A 124 -3.59 5.53 -8.23
C ASP A 124 -4.65 5.17 -9.28
N GLU A 125 -4.56 5.76 -10.47
CA GLU A 125 -5.46 5.45 -11.59
C GLU A 125 -5.27 4.02 -12.09
N LEU A 126 -4.03 3.50 -12.12
CA LEU A 126 -3.74 2.10 -12.44
C LEU A 126 -4.35 1.15 -11.41
N ALA A 127 -4.23 1.47 -10.11
CA ALA A 127 -4.84 0.68 -9.05
C ALA A 127 -6.37 0.68 -9.15
N VAL A 128 -6.99 1.83 -9.42
CA VAL A 128 -8.44 1.95 -9.64
C VAL A 128 -8.87 1.18 -10.88
N ALA A 129 -8.13 1.28 -12.00
CA ALA A 129 -8.43 0.57 -13.22
C ALA A 129 -8.39 -0.96 -13.02
N GLU A 130 -7.39 -1.46 -12.30
CA GLU A 130 -7.28 -2.88 -11.92
C GLU A 130 -8.48 -3.33 -11.06
N VAL A 131 -8.84 -2.56 -10.04
CA VAL A 131 -10.02 -2.86 -9.19
C VAL A 131 -11.29 -2.90 -10.04
N MET A 132 -11.47 -1.94 -10.94
CA MET A 132 -12.64 -1.88 -11.82
C MET A 132 -12.71 -3.08 -12.77
N GLU A 133 -11.60 -3.49 -13.38
CA GLU A 133 -11.54 -4.67 -14.24
C GLU A 133 -11.89 -5.94 -13.46
N ARG A 134 -11.27 -6.15 -12.30
CA ARG A 134 -11.54 -7.32 -11.46
C ARG A 134 -12.97 -7.34 -10.92
N MET A 135 -13.55 -6.18 -10.60
CA MET A 135 -14.96 -6.09 -10.23
C MET A 135 -15.88 -6.42 -11.39
N ALA A 136 -15.54 -6.02 -12.62
CA ALA A 136 -16.29 -6.40 -13.80
C ALA A 136 -16.19 -7.92 -14.05
N GLU A 137 -15.03 -8.54 -13.83
CA GLU A 137 -14.87 -10.00 -13.88
C GLU A 137 -15.69 -10.71 -12.81
N PHE A 138 -15.65 -10.22 -11.56
CA PHE A 138 -16.48 -10.73 -10.47
C PHE A 138 -17.97 -10.67 -10.82
N ALA A 139 -18.46 -9.53 -11.33
CA ALA A 139 -19.86 -9.38 -11.74
C ALA A 139 -20.27 -10.37 -12.85
N ARG A 140 -19.33 -10.76 -13.71
CA ARG A 140 -19.57 -11.73 -14.80
C ARG A 140 -19.45 -13.19 -14.36
N ARG A 141 -18.51 -13.52 -13.48
CA ARG A 141 -18.07 -14.90 -13.21
C ARG A 141 -18.21 -15.34 -11.75
N GLY A 142 -18.45 -14.42 -10.81
CA GLY A 142 -18.61 -14.69 -9.39
C GLY A 142 -17.32 -14.95 -8.61
N ALA A 143 -16.16 -15.01 -9.25
CA ALA A 143 -14.86 -15.16 -8.58
C ALA A 143 -14.36 -13.78 -8.10
N GLY A 144 -14.37 -13.54 -6.78
CA GLY A 144 -13.91 -12.29 -6.18
C GLY A 144 -12.40 -12.30 -5.95
N PHE A 145 -11.76 -11.13 -6.06
CA PHE A 145 -10.33 -10.94 -5.79
C PHE A 145 -10.04 -10.37 -4.39
N TYR A 146 -11.06 -9.79 -3.77
CA TYR A 146 -11.03 -9.25 -2.42
C TYR A 146 -12.42 -9.47 -1.81
N SER A 147 -12.48 -10.15 -0.67
CA SER A 147 -13.74 -10.66 -0.13
C SER A 147 -14.46 -9.62 0.72
N LEU A 148 -15.78 -9.80 0.90
CA LEU A 148 -16.53 -9.00 1.87
C LEU A 148 -16.02 -9.22 3.29
N ALA A 149 -15.54 -10.42 3.62
CA ALA A 149 -14.97 -10.73 4.91
C ALA A 149 -13.69 -9.94 5.17
N ASP A 150 -12.77 -9.88 4.21
CA ASP A 150 -11.55 -9.06 4.30
C ASP A 150 -11.91 -7.58 4.45
N ALA A 151 -12.80 -7.07 3.59
CA ALA A 151 -13.26 -5.68 3.65
C ALA A 151 -13.89 -5.32 5.00
N SER A 152 -14.71 -6.22 5.55
CA SER A 152 -15.35 -6.04 6.85
C SER A 152 -14.32 -6.06 7.99
N HIS A 153 -13.29 -6.91 7.86
CA HIS A 153 -12.23 -6.99 8.85
C HIS A 153 -11.35 -5.74 8.85
N ASP A 154 -10.96 -5.25 7.67
CA ASP A 154 -10.17 -4.02 7.54
C ASP A 154 -10.93 -2.81 8.09
N HIS A 155 -12.23 -2.70 7.80
CA HIS A 155 -13.07 -1.66 8.38
C HIS A 155 -13.16 -1.78 9.91
N TYR A 156 -13.32 -3.00 10.44
CA TYR A 156 -13.37 -3.24 11.87
C TYR A 156 -12.06 -2.86 12.58
N LEU A 157 -10.90 -3.19 11.99
CA LEU A 157 -9.60 -2.73 12.49
C LEU A 157 -9.54 -1.20 12.50
N GLY A 158 -10.05 -0.54 11.45
CA GLY A 158 -10.22 0.92 11.40
C GLY A 158 -10.99 1.47 12.60
N MET A 159 -12.17 0.89 12.88
CA MET A 159 -12.99 1.29 14.03
C MET A 159 -12.26 1.11 15.37
N LEU A 160 -11.56 -0.02 15.55
CA LEU A 160 -10.77 -0.28 16.75
C LEU A 160 -9.63 0.73 16.91
N MET A 161 -8.96 1.10 15.82
CA MET A 161 -7.92 2.14 15.85
C MET A 161 -8.50 3.48 16.29
N THR A 162 -9.65 3.89 15.74
CA THR A 162 -10.35 5.11 16.15
C THR A 162 -10.74 5.08 17.64
N GLU A 163 -11.30 3.98 18.13
CA GLU A 163 -11.66 3.86 19.55
C GLU A 163 -10.42 3.84 20.47
N ALA A 164 -9.34 3.18 20.06
CA ALA A 164 -8.09 3.14 20.80
C ALA A 164 -7.47 4.54 20.91
N VAL A 165 -7.53 5.35 19.85
CA VAL A 165 -7.12 6.76 19.87
C VAL A 165 -7.99 7.56 20.84
N ALA A 166 -9.32 7.45 20.75
CA ALA A 166 -10.24 8.23 21.57
C ALA A 166 -10.15 7.88 23.07
N THR A 167 -9.91 6.62 23.41
CA THR A 167 -9.88 6.15 24.80
C THR A 167 -8.46 6.07 25.39
N GLY A 168 -7.43 6.11 24.56
CA GLY A 168 -6.04 5.87 24.96
C GLY A 168 -5.77 4.44 25.44
N ARG A 169 -6.68 3.49 25.18
CA ARG A 169 -6.56 2.10 25.64
C ARG A 169 -6.13 1.17 24.52
N THR A 170 -5.37 0.14 24.88
CA THR A 170 -5.17 -1.03 24.02
C THR A 170 -6.47 -1.83 23.93
N LEU A 171 -6.92 -2.14 22.72
CA LEU A 171 -8.12 -2.93 22.46
C LEU A 171 -7.74 -4.29 21.85
N THR A 172 -8.58 -5.30 22.08
CA THR A 172 -8.44 -6.63 21.48
C THR A 172 -9.60 -6.86 20.54
N SER A 173 -9.30 -7.30 19.31
CA SER A 173 -10.33 -7.68 18.35
C SER A 173 -11.14 -8.87 18.87
N ALA A 174 -12.46 -8.78 18.75
CA ALA A 174 -13.36 -9.88 19.08
C ALA A 174 -13.54 -10.80 17.86
N ALA A 175 -14.03 -12.01 18.12
CA ALA A 175 -14.53 -12.88 17.05
C ALA A 175 -15.70 -12.19 16.33
N THR A 176 -15.71 -12.26 15.00
CA THR A 176 -16.72 -11.60 14.15
C THR A 176 -17.40 -12.64 13.27
N ALA A 177 -18.56 -12.30 12.71
CA ALA A 177 -19.28 -13.24 11.83
C ALA A 177 -18.45 -13.65 10.59
N TRP A 178 -17.58 -12.75 10.13
CA TRP A 178 -16.72 -12.96 8.96
C TRP A 178 -15.36 -13.58 9.27
N SER A 179 -14.98 -13.75 10.55
CA SER A 179 -13.68 -14.38 10.90
C SER A 179 -13.62 -15.89 10.63
N LEU A 180 -14.71 -16.50 10.15
CA LEU A 180 -14.78 -17.90 9.75
C LEU A 180 -14.35 -18.13 8.29
N GLU A 181 -14.28 -17.06 7.49
CA GLU A 181 -13.83 -17.12 6.11
C GLU A 181 -12.31 -16.99 6.02
N SER A 182 -11.69 -17.72 5.09
CA SER A 182 -10.26 -17.54 4.80
C SER A 182 -10.06 -16.28 4.00
N SER A 183 -9.01 -15.50 4.34
CA SER A 183 -8.69 -14.27 3.63
C SER A 183 -8.38 -14.53 2.16
N ALA A 184 -8.94 -13.73 1.25
CA ALA A 184 -8.62 -13.79 -0.18
C ALA A 184 -7.11 -13.54 -0.43
N CYS A 185 -6.43 -12.85 0.49
CA CYS A 185 -5.00 -12.55 0.43
C CYS A 185 -4.09 -13.71 0.87
N THR A 186 -4.62 -14.84 1.35
CA THR A 186 -3.80 -16.03 1.66
C THR A 186 -3.42 -16.87 0.44
N GLN A 187 -3.72 -16.41 -0.77
CA GLN A 187 -3.29 -17.04 -2.02
C GLN A 187 -1.83 -16.75 -2.36
N VAL A 188 -0.91 -17.18 -1.50
CA VAL A 188 0.45 -17.50 -1.94
C VAL A 188 0.64 -18.96 -1.60
N ALA A 189 0.62 -19.82 -2.62
CA ALA A 189 1.21 -21.14 -2.45
C ALA A 189 2.63 -20.89 -1.94
N ALA A 190 2.96 -21.39 -0.76
CA ALA A 190 4.34 -21.51 -0.34
C ALA A 190 5.03 -22.33 -1.44
N GLY A 191 5.72 -21.65 -2.35
CA GLY A 191 6.61 -22.31 -3.29
C GLY A 191 7.73 -22.93 -2.49
N ASP A 192 7.92 -24.24 -2.68
CA ASP A 192 9.07 -25.00 -2.18
C ASP A 192 10.41 -24.38 -2.58
#